data_AF-A0A563DUZ4-F1
#
_entry.id   AF-A0A563DUZ4-F1
#
_cell.length_a   1.000
_cell.length_b   1.000
_cell.length_c   1.000
_cell.angle_alpha   90.00
_cell.angle_beta   90.00
_cell.angle_gamma   90.00
#
_symmetry.space_group_name_H-M   'P 1'
#
loop_
_entity.id
_entity.type
_entity.pdbx_description
1 polymer ?
#
loop_
_entity_poly.entity_id
_entity_poly.type
_entity_poly.pdbx_seq_one_letter_code
_entity_poly.pdbx_strand_id
1 'polypeptide(L)'
;MSFFGIDTPEFLILIVLAAVLIGPERLPEYLAKVRTWVRQARDMAESAQSQLKDQMGPEFDDVDWRQYDPRQYDPRKIIKDALFDNEADDPDAPAAIEAPSAPMPGAARFDPDRVTPYDVDAT
;
A
#
# COMPACT_ATOMS: atom_id res chain seq x y z
N MET A 1 -9.70 7.03 -9.07
CA MET A 1 -9.45 8.38 -8.52
C MET A 1 -8.43 9.08 -9.43
N SER A 2 -8.87 9.88 -10.41
CA SER A 2 -7.98 10.45 -11.42
C SER A 2 -7.34 11.75 -10.92
N PHE A 3 -6.03 11.75 -10.71
CA PHE A 3 -5.23 12.95 -10.47
C PHE A 3 -4.37 13.20 -11.72
N PHE A 4 -4.54 14.34 -12.38
CA PHE A 4 -3.81 14.76 -13.60
C PHE A 4 -4.17 14.05 -14.93
N GLY A 5 -5.34 13.42 -15.05
CA GLY A 5 -5.75 12.75 -16.31
C GLY A 5 -4.94 11.49 -16.62
N ILE A 6 -4.26 10.96 -15.60
CA ILE A 6 -3.53 9.71 -15.59
C ILE A 6 -4.24 8.86 -14.54
N ASP A 7 -4.81 7.73 -14.92
CA ASP A 7 -5.33 6.79 -13.94
C ASP A 7 -4.18 5.96 -13.37
N THR A 8 -4.42 5.34 -12.21
CA THR A 8 -3.45 4.47 -11.53
C THR A 8 -2.76 3.47 -12.49
N PRO A 9 -3.47 2.79 -13.42
CA PRO A 9 -2.82 1.88 -14.36
C PRO A 9 -1.87 2.58 -15.34
N GLU A 10 -2.22 3.74 -15.92
CA GLU A 10 -1.31 4.49 -16.80
C GLU A 10 -0.06 4.94 -16.05
N PHE A 11 -0.19 5.34 -14.78
CA PHE A 11 0.95 5.70 -13.96
C PHE A 11 1.91 4.52 -13.74
N LEU A 12 1.39 3.31 -13.50
CA LEU A 12 2.21 2.09 -13.40
C LEU A 12 2.94 1.80 -14.71
N ILE A 13 2.28 1.94 -15.85
CA ILE A 13 2.90 1.76 -17.17
C ILE A 13 4.05 2.77 -17.35
N LEU A 14 3.87 4.02 -16.95
CA LEU A 14 4.92 5.04 -17.01
C LEU A 14 6.13 4.69 -16.13
N ILE A 15 5.91 4.15 -14.92
CA ILE A 15 7.01 3.69 -14.05
C ILE A 15 7.78 2.56 -14.72
N VAL A 16 7.08 1.56 -15.27
CA VAL A 16 7.73 0.43 -15.97
C VAL A 16 8.52 0.94 -17.17
N LEU A 17 7.93 1.84 -17.96
CA LEU A 17 8.61 2.44 -19.12
C LEU A 17 9.86 3.22 -18.70
N ALA A 18 9.78 4.03 -17.65
CA ALA A 18 10.93 4.75 -17.10
C ALA A 18 12.01 3.80 -16.60
N ALA A 19 11.63 2.71 -15.92
CA ALA A 19 12.55 1.68 -15.46
C ALA A 19 13.25 0.97 -16.61
N VAL A 20 12.55 0.70 -17.71
CA VAL A 20 13.15 0.12 -18.92
C VAL A 20 14.11 1.10 -19.60
N LEU A 21 13.73 2.37 -19.72
CA LEU A 21 14.54 3.40 -20.37
C LEU A 21 15.84 3.70 -19.60
N ILE A 22 15.76 3.76 -18.28
CA ILE A 22 16.91 4.01 -17.38
C ILE A 22 17.70 2.73 -17.10
N GLY A 23 17.04 1.58 -17.14
CA GLY A 23 17.52 0.27 -16.70
C GLY A 23 17.08 -0.02 -15.26
N PRO A 24 16.38 -1.15 -14.99
CA PRO A 24 15.84 -1.46 -13.67
C PRO A 24 16.95 -1.66 -12.62
N GLU A 25 18.14 -2.09 -13.05
CA GLU A 25 19.30 -2.26 -12.17
C GLU A 25 19.89 -0.93 -11.69
N ARG A 26 19.74 0.15 -12.47
CA ARG A 26 20.32 1.47 -12.13
C ARG A 26 19.37 2.33 -11.30
N LEU A 27 18.06 2.12 -11.43
CA LEU A 27 17.02 2.80 -10.66
C LEU A 27 17.27 2.79 -9.13
N PRO A 28 17.56 1.65 -8.48
CA PRO A 28 17.82 1.63 -7.04
C PRO A 28 19.09 2.41 -6.64
N GLU A 29 20.11 2.44 -7.50
CA GLU A 29 21.33 3.22 -7.27
C GLU A 29 21.04 4.73 -7.25
N TYR A 30 20.20 5.21 -8.17
CA TYR A 30 19.77 6.62 -8.20
C TYR A 30 18.88 6.98 -7.01
N LEU A 31 17.94 6.10 -6.62
CA LEU A 31 17.10 6.32 -5.44
C LEU A 31 17.92 6.39 -4.15
N ALA A 32 19.00 5.62 -4.04
CA ALA A 32 19.92 5.70 -2.90
C ALA A 32 20.58 7.08 -2.80
N LYS A 33 20.95 7.68 -3.94
CA LYS A 33 21.48 9.05 -4.00
C LYS A 33 20.43 10.06 -3.57
N VAL A 34 19.22 10.00 -4.14
CA VAL A 34 18.10 10.88 -3.74
C VAL A 34 17.80 10.76 -2.25
N ARG A 35 17.75 9.55 -1.70
CA ARG A 35 17.53 9.33 -0.26
C ARG A 35 18.56 10.04 0.60
N THR A 36 19.82 10.02 0.18
CA THR A 36 20.91 10.68 0.90
C THR A 36 20.72 12.19 0.92
N TRP A 37 20.32 12.76 -0.23
CA TRP A 37 20.03 14.18 -0.37
C TRP A 37 18.83 14.59 0.48
N VAL A 38 17.76 13.80 0.47
CA VAL A 38 16.57 14.04 1.30
C VAL A 38 16.93 14.00 2.78
N ARG A 39 17.74 13.03 3.22
CA ARG A 39 18.21 12.96 4.60
C ARG A 39 19.04 14.18 4.98
N GLN A 40 19.97 14.58 4.12
CA GLN A 40 20.78 15.78 4.36
C GLN A 40 19.94 17.07 4.40
N ALA A 41 18.96 17.20 3.51
CA ALA A 41 18.03 18.31 3.50
C ALA A 41 17.20 18.35 4.79
N ARG A 42 16.75 17.19 5.27
CA ARG A 42 16.05 17.06 6.55
C ARG A 42 16.94 17.45 7.74
N ASP A 43 18.16 16.91 7.81
CA ASP A 43 19.11 17.22 8.88
C ASP A 43 19.43 18.74 8.91
N MET A 44 19.53 19.37 7.73
CA MET A 44 19.70 20.81 7.61
C MET A 44 18.48 21.60 8.09
N ALA A 45 17.26 21.15 7.76
CA ALA A 45 16.02 21.76 8.22
C ALA A 45 15.86 21.65 9.75
N GLU A 46 16.17 20.48 10.33
CA GLU A 46 16.14 20.27 11.78
C GLU A 46 17.18 21.16 12.50
N SER A 47 18.38 21.30 11.93
CA SER A 47 19.42 22.19 12.47
C SER A 47 19.02 23.67 12.42
N ALA A 48 18.46 24.13 11.29
CA ALA A 48 17.96 25.49 11.16
C ALA A 48 16.82 25.74 12.18
N GLN A 49 15.87 24.80 12.28
CA GLN A 49 14.78 24.89 13.27
C GLN A 49 15.31 24.96 14.70
N SER A 50 16.34 24.19 15.05
CA SER A 50 17.00 24.25 16.37
C SER A 50 17.58 25.64 16.64
N GLN A 51 18.34 26.19 15.68
CA GLN A 51 18.98 27.50 15.83
C GLN A 51 17.96 28.65 15.92
N LEU A 52 16.83 28.54 15.23
CA LEU A 52 15.73 29.51 15.33
C LEU A 52 15.06 29.42 16.72
N LYS A 53 14.84 28.19 17.22
CA LYS A 53 14.27 27.95 18.55
C LYS A 53 15.17 28.45 19.68
N ASP A 54 16.48 28.30 19.53
CA ASP A 54 17.47 28.76 20.52
C ASP A 54 17.58 30.30 20.58
N GLN A 55 17.34 31.00 19.46
CA GLN A 55 17.49 32.46 19.37
C GLN A 55 16.21 33.25 19.66
N MET A 56 15.03 32.71 19.36
CA MET A 56 13.77 33.45 19.48
C MET A 56 13.02 33.17 20.79
N GLY A 57 13.50 32.25 21.64
CA GLY A 57 12.90 32.01 22.95
C GLY A 57 11.43 31.56 22.86
N PRO A 58 10.69 31.53 23.98
CA PRO A 58 9.34 30.94 24.08
C PRO A 58 8.24 31.59 23.22
N GLU A 59 8.55 32.60 22.41
CA GLU A 59 7.61 33.16 21.42
C GLU A 59 7.41 32.26 20.18
N PHE A 60 8.09 31.11 20.11
CA PHE A 60 7.92 30.05 19.09
C PHE A 60 6.95 28.92 19.48
N ASP A 61 6.40 28.95 20.69
CA ASP A 61 5.53 27.88 21.22
C ASP A 61 4.11 27.88 20.61
N ASP A 62 3.67 28.99 19.99
CA ASP A 62 2.34 29.11 19.37
C ASP A 62 2.26 28.56 17.93
N VAL A 63 3.39 28.15 17.33
CA VAL A 63 3.36 27.49 16.03
C VAL A 63 3.19 25.99 16.25
N ASP A 64 2.00 25.49 15.93
CA ASP A 64 1.66 24.08 16.04
C ASP A 64 2.47 23.28 14.99
N TRP A 65 3.64 22.77 15.39
CA TRP A 65 4.51 21.96 14.53
C TRP A 65 4.13 20.47 14.54
N ARG A 66 3.23 20.03 15.44
CA ARG A 66 2.79 18.63 15.53
C ARG A 66 1.96 18.20 14.31
N GLN A 67 1.32 19.13 13.64
CA GLN A 67 0.64 18.93 12.36
C GLN A 67 1.62 18.74 11.17
N TYR A 68 2.89 19.16 11.32
CA TYR A 68 3.92 19.05 10.29
C TYR A 68 5.03 18.04 10.64
N ASP A 69 4.92 17.30 11.75
CA ASP A 69 5.94 16.33 12.17
C ASP A 69 5.96 15.13 11.21
N PRO A 70 7.01 14.99 10.36
CA PRO A 70 7.09 13.93 9.37
C PRO A 70 7.28 12.54 10.01
N ARG A 71 7.50 12.45 11.34
CA ARG A 71 7.63 11.16 12.05
C ARG A 71 6.29 10.49 12.31
N GLN A 72 5.19 11.23 12.24
CA GLN A 72 3.85 10.62 12.27
C GLN A 72 3.43 10.07 10.90
N TYR A 73 4.25 10.26 9.87
CA TYR A 73 4.13 9.61 8.57
C TYR A 73 4.73 8.20 8.64
N ASP A 74 4.03 7.30 9.33
CA ASP A 74 4.48 5.92 9.52
C ASP A 74 4.27 5.14 8.20
N PRO A 75 5.34 4.75 7.48
CA PRO A 75 5.22 4.14 6.14
C PRO A 75 4.41 2.84 6.16
N ARG A 76 4.37 2.16 7.31
CA ARG A 76 3.55 0.97 7.51
C ARG A 76 2.06 1.28 7.48
N LYS A 77 1.62 2.46 7.92
CA LYS A 77 0.22 2.87 7.80
C LYS A 77 -0.16 3.07 6.33
N ILE A 78 0.68 3.74 5.55
CA ILE A 78 0.40 4.02 4.13
C ILE A 78 0.33 2.73 3.31
N ILE A 79 1.24 1.77 3.58
CA ILE A 79 1.22 0.45 2.92
C ILE A 79 -0.01 -0.35 3.36
N LYS A 80 -0.38 -0.29 4.65
CA LYS A 80 -1.59 -0.96 5.15
C LYS A 80 -2.84 -0.34 4.54
N ASP A 81 -2.95 0.98 4.53
CA ASP A 81 -4.09 1.67 3.92
C ASP A 81 -4.15 1.32 2.41
N ALA A 82 -3.02 1.30 1.70
CA ALA A 82 -2.98 0.84 0.31
C ALA A 82 -3.29 -0.66 0.11
N LEU A 83 -2.99 -1.53 1.08
CA LEU A 83 -3.28 -2.97 0.96
C LEU A 83 -4.71 -3.31 1.39
N PHE A 84 -5.29 -2.55 2.32
CA PHE A 84 -6.64 -2.76 2.85
C PHE A 84 -7.73 -1.95 2.11
N ASP A 85 -7.42 -0.80 1.50
CA ASP A 85 -8.38 -0.08 0.62
C ASP A 85 -8.50 -0.71 -0.77
N ASN A 86 -7.49 -1.45 -1.25
CA ASN A 86 -7.56 -2.13 -2.57
C ASN A 86 -8.32 -3.45 -2.54
N GLU A 87 -8.70 -3.98 -1.36
CA GLU A 87 -9.53 -5.19 -1.28
C GLU A 87 -11.05 -4.87 -1.35
N ALA A 88 -11.43 -3.59 -1.30
CA ALA A 88 -12.83 -3.17 -1.24
C ALA A 88 -13.39 -2.65 -2.57
N ASP A 89 -12.56 -2.36 -3.58
CA ASP A 89 -13.01 -1.66 -4.80
C ASP A 89 -12.19 -2.02 -6.06
N ASP A 90 -12.08 -3.32 -6.39
CA ASP A 90 -11.52 -3.75 -7.68
C ASP A 90 -12.55 -4.57 -8.50
N PRO A 91 -13.23 -3.96 -9.48
CA PRO A 91 -14.03 -4.66 -10.48
C PRO A 91 -13.20 -5.25 -11.64
N ASP A 92 -11.87 -5.09 -11.68
CA ASP A 92 -11.00 -5.43 -12.82
C ASP A 92 -9.66 -6.08 -12.39
N ALA A 93 -9.66 -6.89 -11.33
CA ALA A 93 -8.55 -7.78 -11.03
C ALA A 93 -8.30 -8.71 -12.25
N PRO A 94 -7.05 -8.93 -12.69
CA PRO A 94 -6.77 -9.80 -13.83
C PRO A 94 -7.34 -11.17 -13.50
N ALA A 95 -8.30 -11.60 -14.31
CA ALA A 95 -8.98 -12.88 -14.18
C ALA A 95 -8.00 -13.97 -13.74
N ALA A 96 -8.04 -14.26 -12.44
CA ALA A 96 -7.62 -15.56 -11.96
C ALA A 96 -8.37 -16.53 -12.84
N ILE A 97 -7.64 -17.41 -13.53
CA ILE A 97 -8.18 -18.37 -14.47
C ILE A 97 -9.30 -19.11 -13.74
N GLU A 98 -10.55 -18.72 -14.00
CA GLU A 98 -11.74 -19.37 -13.48
C GLU A 98 -11.77 -20.74 -14.16
N ALA A 99 -11.31 -21.76 -13.44
CA ALA A 99 -11.84 -23.09 -13.65
C ALA A 99 -13.35 -23.01 -13.38
N PRO A 100 -14.21 -23.51 -14.27
CA PRO A 100 -15.65 -23.36 -14.13
C PRO A 100 -16.10 -24.14 -12.89
N SER A 101 -16.40 -23.42 -11.81
CA SER A 101 -17.00 -23.99 -10.60
C SER A 101 -18.52 -23.92 -10.75
N ALA A 102 -19.09 -24.99 -11.27
CA ALA A 102 -20.53 -25.21 -11.24
C ALA A 102 -21.06 -25.10 -9.80
N PRO A 103 -22.31 -24.65 -9.58
CA PRO A 103 -22.86 -24.51 -8.24
C PRO A 103 -23.07 -25.91 -7.65
N MET A 104 -22.22 -26.31 -6.71
CA MET A 104 -22.55 -27.44 -5.84
C MET A 104 -23.50 -26.93 -4.75
N PRO A 105 -24.76 -27.41 -4.69
CA PRO A 105 -25.67 -27.02 -3.64
C PRO A 105 -25.16 -27.62 -2.32
N GLY A 106 -24.87 -26.74 -1.36
CA GLY A 106 -24.69 -27.07 0.05
C GLY A 106 -23.70 -28.19 0.32
N ALA A 107 -22.42 -27.85 0.52
CA ALA A 107 -21.51 -28.73 1.24
C ALA A 107 -22.02 -28.90 2.68
N ALA A 108 -22.98 -29.80 2.86
CA ALA A 108 -23.44 -30.26 4.16
C ALA A 108 -22.22 -30.86 4.85
N ARG A 109 -21.79 -30.22 5.94
CA ARG A 109 -20.72 -30.73 6.79
C ARG A 109 -21.11 -32.15 7.21
N PHE A 110 -20.20 -33.10 7.00
CA PHE A 110 -20.37 -34.48 7.38
C PHE A 110 -20.57 -34.59 8.89
N ASP A 111 -21.70 -35.15 9.31
CA ASP A 111 -22.08 -35.35 10.70
C ASP A 111 -21.92 -36.85 11.04
N PRO A 112 -20.91 -37.24 11.82
CA PRO A 112 -20.58 -38.63 12.10
C PRO A 112 -21.61 -39.34 12.99
N ASP A 113 -22.46 -38.59 13.68
CA ASP A 113 -23.49 -39.15 14.56
C ASP A 113 -24.81 -39.42 13.81
N ARG A 114 -24.87 -39.08 12.51
CA ARG A 114 -26.05 -39.27 11.70
C ARG A 114 -26.12 -40.71 11.19
N VAL A 115 -27.19 -41.42 11.54
CA VAL A 115 -27.46 -42.76 11.03
C VAL A 115 -27.55 -42.72 9.50
N THR A 116 -26.67 -43.47 8.84
CA THR A 116 -26.66 -43.62 7.38
C THR A 116 -27.97 -44.26 6.92
N PRO A 117 -28.73 -43.63 6.00
CA PRO A 117 -29.96 -44.21 5.48
C PRO A 117 -29.67 -45.53 4.75
N TYR A 118 -30.44 -46.58 5.05
CA TYR A 118 -30.33 -47.85 4.36
C TYR A 118 -31.08 -47.78 3.03
N ASP A 119 -30.40 -48.08 1.92
CA ASP A 119 -30.96 -48.08 0.58
C ASP A 119 -31.65 -49.42 0.30
N VAL A 120 -32.97 -49.38 0.08
CA VAL A 120 -33.82 -50.56 -0.09
C VAL A 120 -33.95 -51.00 -1.55
N ASP A 121 -33.45 -50.21 -2.51
CA ASP A 121 -33.48 -50.54 -3.94
C ASP A 121 -32.21 -51.29 -4.38
N ALA A 122 -31.26 -51.53 -3.47
CA ALA A 122 -30.10 -52.38 -3.70
C ALA A 122 -30.48 -53.88 -3.62
N THR A 123 -31.12 -54.40 -4.67
CA THR A 123 -31.38 -55.85 -4.84
C THR A 123 -30.74 -56.39 -6.12
#